data_AF-A0A0D2TTE5-F1
#
_entry.id   AF-A0A0D2TTE5-F1
#
_cell.length_a   1.000
_cell.length_b   1.000
_cell.length_c   1.000
_cell.angle_alpha   90.00
_cell.angle_beta   90.00
_cell.angle_gamma   90.00
#
_symmetry.space_group_name_H-M   'P 1'
#
loop_
_entity.id
_entity.type
_entity.pdbx_description
1 polymer ?
#
loop_
_entity_poly.entity_id
_entity_poly.type
_entity_poly.pdbx_seq_one_letter_code
_entity_poly.pdbx_strand_id
1 'polypeptide(L)'
;MAFSEFRPLDEKSLIEYIKATPSLSSKIVDNYDGLKIKEVGDGNLNFVYIIVAPSGSFVIKQALPYIRCIGESWPMTKERAYFEVLALKQHGALCPEHVPEVYHFDRTMSLIGMRYLEPPHIILRKGLIAGIEYPLLAEHMSEYMAKTLFCTSLLYRSTTEHKRAVAEFCGNVELCRLTEQVVFSDPYKVSEYNRWTSPYLDRDAETVREDNLLKIEVAELKSKYGCFSF
;
A
#
# COMPACT_ATOMS: atom_id res chain seq x y z
N MET A 1 19.35 -12.68 9.93
CA MET A 1 17.89 -12.43 9.97
C MET A 1 17.41 -12.83 11.36
N ALA A 2 16.57 -12.01 12.00
CA ALA A 2 16.13 -12.21 13.38
C ALA A 2 15.19 -13.42 13.55
N PHE A 3 14.43 -13.78 12.51
CA PHE A 3 13.48 -14.89 12.51
C PHE A 3 13.63 -15.72 11.23
N SER A 4 13.52 -17.04 11.34
CA SER A 4 13.59 -17.98 10.21
C SER A 4 12.24 -18.23 9.54
N GLU A 5 11.14 -17.90 10.22
CA GLU A 5 9.77 -18.11 9.76
C GLU A 5 8.93 -16.86 10.02
N PHE A 6 7.85 -16.71 9.26
CA PHE A 6 6.91 -15.60 9.42
C PHE A 6 6.25 -15.64 10.80
N ARG A 7 6.17 -14.48 11.46
CA ARG A 7 5.39 -14.30 12.69
C ARG A 7 4.74 -12.90 12.69
N PRO A 8 3.43 -12.79 13.00
CA PRO A 8 2.83 -11.50 13.28
C PRO A 8 3.51 -10.84 14.47
N LEU A 9 3.98 -9.60 14.31
CA LEU A 9 4.62 -8.84 15.37
C LEU A 9 3.59 -7.95 16.07
N ASP A 10 3.71 -7.88 17.39
CA ASP A 10 3.09 -6.89 18.28
C ASP A 10 4.15 -5.89 18.76
N GLU A 11 3.75 -4.88 19.55
CA GLU A 11 4.66 -3.85 20.03
C GLU A 11 5.85 -4.41 20.85
N LYS A 12 5.67 -5.51 21.58
CA LYS A 12 6.73 -6.11 22.42
C LYS A 12 7.73 -6.90 21.58
N SER A 13 7.23 -7.80 20.74
CA SER A 13 8.04 -8.63 19.83
C SER A 13 8.73 -7.81 18.76
N LEU A 14 8.20 -6.63 18.42
CA LEU A 14 8.85 -5.67 17.52
C LEU A 14 10.16 -5.12 18.07
N ILE A 15 10.27 -4.92 19.40
CA ILE A 15 11.52 -4.47 20.03
C ILE A 15 12.63 -5.49 19.79
N GLU A 16 12.34 -6.77 20.00
CA GLU A 16 13.29 -7.85 19.79
C GLU A 16 13.67 -8.00 18.31
N TYR A 17 12.70 -7.80 17.40
CA TYR A 17 12.97 -7.75 15.96
C TYR A 17 13.94 -6.61 15.60
N ILE A 18 13.71 -5.40 16.13
CA ILE A 18 14.55 -4.22 15.86
C ILE A 18 15.97 -4.46 16.38
N LYS A 19 16.13 -4.97 17.62
CA LYS A 19 17.43 -5.31 18.21
C LYS A 19 18.26 -6.26 17.36
N ALA A 20 17.61 -7.26 16.76
CA ALA A 20 18.27 -8.25 15.93
C ALA A 20 18.45 -7.82 14.46
N THR A 21 18.09 -6.57 14.11
CA THR A 21 18.11 -6.06 12.73
C THR A 21 18.94 -4.78 12.62
N PRO A 22 20.24 -4.87 12.28
CA PRO A 22 21.16 -3.72 12.27
C PRO A 22 20.73 -2.53 11.41
N SER A 23 20.04 -2.78 10.28
CA SER A 23 19.50 -1.73 9.40
C SER A 23 18.40 -0.89 10.06
N LEU A 24 17.77 -1.40 11.11
CA LEU A 24 16.75 -0.71 11.91
C LEU A 24 17.32 -0.20 13.23
N SER A 25 18.08 -1.02 13.95
CA SER A 25 18.64 -0.62 15.25
C SER A 25 19.57 0.59 15.14
N SER A 26 20.34 0.66 14.05
CA SER A 26 21.19 1.83 13.76
C SER A 26 20.41 3.13 13.55
N LYS A 27 19.14 3.08 13.14
CA LYS A 27 18.27 4.27 13.00
C LYS A 27 17.91 4.91 14.34
N ILE A 28 18.10 4.18 15.43
CA ILE A 28 17.95 4.66 16.80
C ILE A 28 19.28 4.58 17.58
N VAL A 29 20.41 4.45 16.87
CA VAL A 29 21.77 4.42 17.45
C VAL A 29 21.90 3.33 18.54
N ASP A 30 21.23 2.19 18.33
CA ASP A 30 21.18 1.07 19.26
C ASP A 30 20.75 1.46 20.69
N ASN A 31 20.04 2.58 20.84
CA ASN A 31 19.53 3.07 22.10
C ASN A 31 18.00 2.87 22.19
N TYR A 32 17.59 2.06 23.16
CA TYR A 32 16.20 1.68 23.38
C TYR A 32 15.56 2.45 24.56
N ASP A 33 16.32 3.30 25.24
CA ASP A 33 15.82 4.09 26.36
C ASP A 33 14.80 5.12 25.86
N GLY A 34 13.60 5.08 26.44
CA GLY A 34 12.49 5.94 26.03
C GLY A 34 11.88 5.58 24.68
N LEU A 35 12.20 4.41 24.11
CA LEU A 35 11.59 3.91 22.88
C LEU A 35 10.07 3.78 23.05
N LYS A 36 9.34 4.42 22.14
CA LYS A 36 7.88 4.33 22.04
C LYS A 36 7.54 3.65 20.73
N ILE A 37 6.73 2.60 20.83
CA ILE A 37 6.15 1.92 19.68
C ILE A 37 4.65 2.10 19.79
N LYS A 38 4.01 2.45 18.68
CA LYS A 38 2.56 2.56 18.61
C LYS A 38 2.06 2.03 17.28
N GLU A 39 1.12 1.09 17.32
CA GLU A 39 0.35 0.72 16.14
C GLU A 39 -0.61 1.84 15.75
N VAL A 40 -0.58 2.26 14.49
CA VAL A 40 -1.35 3.41 13.95
C VAL A 40 -2.03 3.12 12.62
N GLY A 41 -2.03 1.87 12.14
CA GLY A 41 -2.61 1.54 10.86
C GLY A 41 -4.12 1.81 10.85
N ASP A 42 -4.54 2.83 10.13
CA ASP A 42 -5.94 3.15 9.84
C ASP A 42 -6.36 2.70 8.43
N GLY A 43 -5.49 1.96 7.74
CA GLY A 43 -5.73 1.37 6.43
C GLY A 43 -6.34 -0.03 6.48
N ASN A 44 -6.74 -0.52 5.29
CA ASN A 44 -7.55 -1.74 5.18
C ASN A 44 -6.75 -3.06 5.31
N LEU A 45 -5.45 -3.09 5.03
CA LEU A 45 -4.73 -4.35 4.74
C LEU A 45 -3.64 -4.74 5.75
N ASN A 46 -2.92 -3.78 6.32
CA ASN A 46 -1.63 -4.04 6.96
C ASN A 46 -1.55 -3.39 8.35
N PHE A 47 -0.60 -3.86 9.16
CA PHE A 47 -0.26 -3.25 10.45
C PHE A 47 0.87 -2.25 10.24
N VAL A 48 0.78 -1.08 10.88
CA VAL A 48 1.76 0.00 10.76
C VAL A 48 2.12 0.47 12.15
N TYR A 49 3.40 0.38 12.49
CA TYR A 49 3.95 0.81 13.76
C TYR A 49 4.80 2.05 13.54
N ILE A 50 4.59 3.09 14.35
CA ILE A 50 5.54 4.21 14.47
C ILE A 50 6.49 3.87 15.61
N ILE A 51 7.78 3.97 15.34
CA ILE A 51 8.86 3.81 16.29
C ILE A 51 9.48 5.18 16.52
N VAL A 52 9.50 5.63 17.77
CA VAL A 52 10.12 6.90 18.18
C VAL A 52 11.09 6.65 19.32
N ALA A 53 12.35 7.01 19.12
CA ALA A 53 13.38 7.10 20.15
C ALA A 53 13.94 8.53 20.21
N PRO A 54 14.63 8.93 21.28
CA PRO A 54 15.30 10.24 21.34
C PRO A 54 16.31 10.47 20.21
N SER A 55 16.90 9.40 19.68
CA SER A 55 17.94 9.41 18.65
C SER A 55 17.41 9.34 17.22
N GLY A 56 16.13 9.03 17.01
CA GLY A 56 15.57 8.86 15.68
C GLY A 56 14.18 8.22 15.66
N SER A 57 13.58 8.20 14.49
CA SER A 57 12.23 7.69 14.27
C SER A 57 12.13 6.95 12.93
N PHE A 58 11.25 5.96 12.85
CA PHE A 58 10.94 5.26 11.61
C PHE A 58 9.59 4.54 11.71
N VAL A 59 9.12 4.02 10.58
CA VAL A 59 7.89 3.23 10.49
C VAL A 59 8.24 1.78 10.16
N ILE A 60 7.56 0.85 10.82
CA ILE A 60 7.49 -0.55 10.40
C ILE A 60 6.09 -0.83 9.85
N LYS A 61 6.03 -1.43 8.67
CA LYS A 61 4.79 -1.94 8.08
C LYS A 61 4.90 -3.45 7.88
N GLN A 62 3.90 -4.21 8.34
CA GLN A 62 3.87 -5.66 8.20
C GLN A 62 2.57 -6.12 7.52
N ALA A 63 2.71 -6.98 6.50
CA ALA A 63 1.59 -7.65 5.86
C ALA A 63 1.31 -9.00 6.52
N LEU A 64 0.05 -9.23 6.90
CA LEU A 64 -0.45 -10.52 7.41
C LEU A 64 -1.13 -11.32 6.28
N PRO A 65 -1.35 -12.64 6.44
CA PRO A 65 -1.93 -13.48 5.39
C PRO A 65 -3.45 -13.27 5.16
N TYR A 66 -3.99 -12.10 5.50
CA TYR A 66 -5.40 -11.72 5.33
C TYR A 66 -5.57 -10.19 5.20
N ILE A 67 -6.77 -9.74 4.85
CA ILE A 67 -7.15 -8.32 4.79
C ILE A 67 -7.56 -7.83 6.20
N ARG A 68 -6.77 -6.93 6.79
CA ARG A 68 -6.95 -6.44 8.17
C ARG A 68 -8.38 -5.99 8.52
N CYS A 69 -9.05 -5.23 7.65
CA CYS A 69 -10.37 -4.66 7.97
C CYS A 69 -11.52 -5.69 7.94
N ILE A 70 -11.27 -6.89 7.42
CA ILE A 70 -12.25 -7.98 7.35
C ILE A 70 -11.86 -9.11 8.31
N GLY A 71 -10.55 -9.35 8.46
CA GLY A 71 -10.00 -10.41 9.29
C GLY A 71 -9.66 -11.67 8.48
N GLU A 72 -9.44 -12.77 9.19
CA GLU A 72 -8.93 -14.03 8.63
C GLU A 72 -9.87 -14.68 7.61
N SER A 73 -11.15 -14.29 7.57
CA SER A 73 -12.14 -14.78 6.61
C SER A 73 -11.86 -14.33 5.17
N TRP A 74 -10.99 -13.33 4.95
CA TRP A 74 -10.54 -12.94 3.62
C TRP A 74 -9.02 -13.07 3.49
N PRO A 75 -8.52 -14.25 3.08
CA PRO A 75 -7.10 -14.49 2.87
C PRO A 75 -6.50 -13.56 1.83
N MET A 76 -5.26 -13.16 2.06
CA MET A 76 -4.49 -12.31 1.14
C MET A 76 -3.00 -12.55 1.36
N THR A 77 -2.27 -12.88 0.30
CA THR A 77 -0.84 -13.16 0.36
C THR A 77 -0.05 -12.03 1.01
N LYS A 78 0.80 -12.40 1.96
CA LYS A 78 1.76 -11.47 2.59
C LYS A 78 2.85 -11.00 1.60
N GLU A 79 3.03 -11.70 0.47
CA GLU A 79 3.98 -11.32 -0.59
C GLU A 79 3.67 -9.95 -1.20
N ARG A 80 2.49 -9.38 -0.98
CA ARG A 80 2.21 -7.97 -1.32
C ARG A 80 3.23 -6.98 -0.76
N ALA A 81 3.84 -7.28 0.38
CA ALA A 81 4.92 -6.45 0.94
C ALA A 81 6.17 -6.41 0.05
N TYR A 82 6.46 -7.49 -0.70
CA TYR A 82 7.54 -7.52 -1.68
C TYR A 82 7.30 -6.52 -2.80
N PHE A 83 6.11 -6.56 -3.41
CA PHE A 83 5.75 -5.64 -4.50
C PHE A 83 5.65 -4.19 -4.01
N GLU A 84 5.21 -3.97 -2.78
CA GLU A 84 5.25 -2.63 -2.15
C GLU A 84 6.69 -2.10 -2.07
N VAL A 85 7.66 -2.91 -1.64
CA VAL A 85 9.07 -2.48 -1.59
C VAL A 85 9.65 -2.26 -2.97
N LEU A 86 9.34 -3.11 -3.95
CA LEU A 86 9.79 -2.89 -5.33
C LEU A 86 9.28 -1.55 -5.85
N ALA A 87 7.99 -1.26 -5.67
CA ALA A 87 7.39 -0.01 -6.10
C ALA A 87 7.97 1.19 -5.34
N LEU A 88 8.10 1.13 -4.00
CA LEU A 88 8.68 2.20 -3.19
C LEU A 88 10.12 2.51 -3.62
N LYS A 89 10.94 1.49 -3.85
CA LYS A 89 12.33 1.69 -4.31
C LYS A 89 12.39 2.24 -5.73
N GLN A 90 11.60 1.70 -6.65
CA GLN A 90 11.57 2.17 -8.03
C GLN A 90 11.06 3.61 -8.13
N HIS A 91 9.95 3.92 -7.46
CA HIS A 91 9.37 5.26 -7.49
C HIS A 91 10.22 6.26 -6.69
N GLY A 92 10.81 5.85 -5.56
CA GLY A 92 11.74 6.68 -4.80
C GLY A 92 13.03 6.99 -5.56
N ALA A 93 13.52 6.09 -6.42
CA ALA A 93 14.65 6.39 -7.31
C ALA A 93 14.30 7.42 -8.39
N LEU A 94 13.02 7.49 -8.81
CA LEU A 94 12.54 8.43 -9.83
C LEU A 94 12.12 9.77 -9.23
N CYS A 95 11.54 9.77 -8.03
CA CYS A 95 10.96 10.94 -7.38
C CYS A 95 11.17 10.87 -5.85
N PRO A 96 12.43 11.01 -5.37
CA PRO A 96 12.78 10.82 -3.96
C PRO A 96 12.11 11.84 -3.03
N GLU A 97 11.69 12.99 -3.53
CA GLU A 97 11.02 14.05 -2.77
C GLU A 97 9.58 13.67 -2.38
N HIS A 98 8.97 12.69 -3.05
CA HIS A 98 7.56 12.34 -2.92
C HIS A 98 7.33 10.89 -2.49
N VAL A 99 8.39 10.15 -2.13
CA VAL A 99 8.30 8.75 -1.68
C VAL A 99 9.16 8.56 -0.43
N PRO A 100 8.65 7.93 0.65
CA PRO A 100 9.46 7.67 1.84
C PRO A 100 10.58 6.67 1.54
N GLU A 101 11.79 6.98 2.03
CA GLU A 101 12.95 6.11 1.91
C GLU A 101 12.70 4.76 2.61
N VAL A 102 13.07 3.67 1.94
CA VAL A 102 13.02 2.31 2.51
C VAL A 102 14.37 1.96 3.13
N TYR A 103 14.38 1.72 4.44
CA TYR A 103 15.58 1.36 5.20
C TYR A 103 15.83 -0.14 5.22
N HIS A 104 14.76 -0.93 5.27
CA HIS A 104 14.84 -2.36 5.48
C HIS A 104 13.67 -3.08 4.81
N PHE A 105 13.94 -4.29 4.31
CA PHE A 105 12.91 -5.20 3.87
C PHE A 105 13.28 -6.63 4.26
N ASP A 106 12.34 -7.31 4.91
CA ASP A 106 12.44 -8.72 5.26
C ASP A 106 11.27 -9.46 4.62
N ARG A 107 11.59 -10.25 3.60
CA ARG A 107 10.60 -10.99 2.82
C ARG A 107 9.94 -12.10 3.63
N THR A 108 10.70 -12.77 4.50
CA THR A 108 10.20 -13.84 5.39
C THR A 108 9.14 -13.28 6.31
N MET A 109 9.43 -12.13 6.92
CA MET A 109 8.50 -11.44 7.83
C MET A 109 7.45 -10.58 7.13
N SER A 110 7.55 -10.43 5.80
CA SER A 110 6.73 -9.52 4.99
C SER A 110 6.65 -8.12 5.61
N LEU A 111 7.83 -7.62 5.99
CA LEU A 111 8.02 -6.45 6.83
C LEU A 111 8.89 -5.42 6.12
N ILE A 112 8.46 -4.17 6.18
CA ILE A 112 9.13 -3.02 5.59
C ILE A 112 9.47 -2.03 6.69
N GLY A 113 10.73 -1.63 6.79
CA GLY A 113 11.16 -0.47 7.58
C GLY A 113 11.38 0.73 6.66
N MET A 114 10.74 1.86 6.94
CA MET A 114 10.80 3.05 6.09
C MET A 114 10.79 4.35 6.89
N ARG A 115 11.11 5.47 6.24
CA ARG A 115 11.08 6.81 6.82
C ARG A 115 9.74 7.11 7.49
N TYR A 116 9.78 7.59 8.72
CA TYR A 116 8.61 8.18 9.36
C TYR A 116 8.35 9.57 8.78
N LEU A 117 7.15 9.77 8.24
CA LEU A 117 6.66 11.10 7.86
C LEU A 117 6.17 11.81 9.13
N GLU A 118 7.08 12.52 9.77
CA GLU A 118 6.89 13.13 11.08
C GLU A 118 5.76 14.19 11.08
N PRO A 119 5.14 14.48 12.25
CA PRO A 119 4.19 15.58 12.36
C PRO A 119 4.80 16.89 11.80
N PRO A 120 4.04 17.69 11.04
CA PRO A 120 2.57 17.68 10.94
C PRO A 120 2.00 16.83 9.79
N HIS A 121 2.73 15.88 9.21
CA HIS A 121 2.20 15.05 8.12
C HIS A 121 0.91 14.33 8.54
N ILE A 122 -0.13 14.46 7.71
CA ILE A 122 -1.40 13.76 7.84
C ILE A 122 -1.77 13.14 6.49
N ILE A 123 -2.64 12.13 6.53
CA ILE A 123 -3.24 11.58 5.31
C ILE A 123 -4.05 12.68 4.62
N LEU A 124 -3.78 12.94 3.35
CA LEU A 124 -4.41 14.00 2.54
C LEU A 124 -5.94 14.03 2.67
N ARG A 125 -6.59 12.85 2.69
CA ARG A 125 -8.04 12.73 2.89
C ARG A 125 -8.53 13.44 4.16
N LYS A 126 -7.80 13.33 5.28
CA LYS A 126 -8.16 14.00 6.54
C LYS A 126 -8.04 15.52 6.42
N GLY A 127 -7.01 16.00 5.73
CA GLY A 127 -6.84 17.42 5.45
C GLY A 127 -7.94 18.01 4.58
N LEU A 128 -8.31 17.30 3.50
CA LEU A 128 -9.42 17.70 2.62
C LEU A 128 -10.76 17.76 3.37
N ILE A 129 -11.05 16.78 4.24
CA ILE A 129 -12.25 16.79 5.11
C ILE A 129 -12.23 17.99 6.06
N ALA A 130 -11.05 18.36 6.57
CA ALA A 130 -10.87 19.50 7.46
C ALA A 130 -10.83 20.86 6.72
N GLY A 131 -10.97 20.90 5.39
CA GLY A 131 -10.92 22.13 4.61
C GLY A 131 -9.53 22.76 4.53
N ILE A 132 -8.47 21.97 4.69
CA ILE A 132 -7.09 22.45 4.59
C ILE A 132 -6.71 22.57 3.11
N GLU A 133 -6.24 23.75 2.71
CA GLU A 133 -5.67 23.98 1.39
C GLU A 133 -4.20 23.53 1.35
N TYR A 134 -3.81 22.88 0.25
CA TYR A 134 -2.44 22.41 0.01
C TYR A 134 -1.91 23.06 -1.27
N PRO A 135 -1.27 24.26 -1.20
CA PRO A 135 -0.90 25.04 -2.38
C PRO A 135 -0.02 24.30 -3.38
N LEU A 136 0.82 23.38 -2.90
CA LEU A 136 1.77 22.61 -3.72
C LEU A 136 1.25 21.23 -4.14
N LEU A 137 0.03 20.85 -3.76
CA LEU A 137 -0.47 19.49 -4.00
C LEU A 137 -0.53 19.16 -5.49
N ALA A 138 -1.01 20.09 -6.32
CA ALA A 138 -1.10 19.89 -7.76
C ALA A 138 0.29 19.71 -8.38
N GLU A 139 1.25 20.57 -8.02
CA GLU A 139 2.63 20.51 -8.51
C GLU A 139 3.29 19.18 -8.12
N HIS A 140 3.34 18.86 -6.83
CA HIS A 140 4.00 17.65 -6.32
C HIS A 140 3.38 16.37 -6.89
N MET A 141 2.04 16.28 -6.95
CA MET A 141 1.39 15.09 -7.50
C MET A 141 1.58 14.96 -9.00
N SER A 142 1.57 16.08 -9.74
CA SER A 142 1.83 16.06 -11.18
C SER A 142 3.24 15.60 -11.49
N GLU A 143 4.23 16.04 -10.71
CA GLU A 143 5.62 15.63 -10.85
C GLU A 143 5.80 14.14 -10.53
N TYR A 144 5.24 13.67 -9.40
CA TYR A 144 5.25 12.26 -9.02
C TYR A 144 4.64 11.38 -10.12
N MET A 145 3.44 11.73 -10.61
CA MET A 145 2.75 10.96 -11.65
C MET A 145 3.53 10.97 -12.97
N ALA A 146 4.02 12.13 -13.42
CA ALA A 146 4.76 12.25 -14.65
C ALA A 146 6.03 11.39 -14.62
N LYS A 147 6.87 11.53 -13.58
CA LYS A 147 8.13 10.79 -13.45
C LYS A 147 7.90 9.28 -13.33
N THR A 148 6.98 8.85 -12.48
CA THR A 148 6.76 7.42 -12.23
C THR A 148 6.11 6.72 -13.41
N LEU A 149 5.08 7.30 -14.03
CA LEU A 149 4.39 6.67 -15.16
C LEU A 149 5.22 6.72 -16.45
N PHE A 150 5.87 7.86 -16.75
CA PHE A 150 6.65 7.98 -17.98
C PHE A 150 7.87 7.06 -17.98
N CYS A 151 8.70 7.11 -16.93
CA CYS A 151 9.95 6.35 -16.86
C CYS A 151 9.76 4.83 -16.67
N THR A 152 8.53 4.38 -16.37
CA THR A 152 8.18 2.96 -16.30
C THR A 152 7.41 2.47 -17.54
N SER A 153 7.04 3.36 -18.45
CA SER A 153 6.36 3.04 -19.71
C SER A 153 7.33 2.59 -20.82
N LEU A 154 6.75 2.07 -21.90
CA LEU A 154 7.47 1.77 -23.16
C LEU A 154 7.98 3.02 -23.90
N LEU A 155 7.57 4.23 -23.50
CA LEU A 155 8.13 5.47 -24.06
C LEU A 155 9.57 5.69 -23.62
N TYR A 156 9.96 5.10 -22.49
CA TYR A 156 11.29 5.22 -21.91
C TYR A 156 12.05 3.89 -21.89
N ARG A 157 11.39 2.80 -21.45
CA ARG A 157 12.03 1.49 -21.30
C ARG A 157 12.16 0.75 -22.62
N SER A 158 13.24 -0.01 -22.76
CA SER A 158 13.29 -1.03 -23.81
C SER A 158 12.24 -2.12 -23.57
N THR A 159 11.79 -2.79 -24.63
CA THR A 159 10.81 -3.88 -24.53
C THR A 159 11.34 -5.06 -23.69
N THR A 160 12.66 -5.28 -23.65
CA THR A 160 13.30 -6.29 -22.80
C THR A 160 13.14 -5.96 -21.32
N GLU A 161 13.43 -4.72 -20.92
CA GLU A 161 13.27 -4.27 -19.53
C GLU A 161 11.80 -4.27 -19.13
N HIS A 162 10.93 -3.80 -20.02
CA HIS A 162 9.49 -3.77 -19.79
C HIS A 162 8.93 -5.18 -19.58
N LYS A 163 9.22 -6.15 -20.46
CA LYS A 163 8.76 -7.54 -20.30
C LYS A 163 9.30 -8.21 -19.05
N ARG A 164 10.53 -7.88 -18.62
CA ARG A 164 11.09 -8.38 -17.36
C ARG A 164 10.32 -7.84 -16.16
N ALA A 165 10.03 -6.54 -16.15
CA ALA A 165 9.25 -5.90 -15.08
C ALA A 165 7.83 -6.48 -15.02
N VAL A 166 7.16 -6.61 -16.17
CA VAL A 166 5.86 -7.27 -16.31
C VAL A 166 5.89 -8.66 -15.68
N ALA A 167 6.87 -9.49 -16.04
CA ALA A 167 6.99 -10.84 -15.50
C ALA A 167 7.19 -10.87 -13.98
N GLU A 168 7.89 -9.90 -13.41
CA GLU A 168 8.04 -9.78 -11.96
C GLU A 168 6.73 -9.36 -11.28
N PHE A 169 6.06 -8.33 -11.79
CA PHE A 169 4.82 -7.79 -11.21
C PHE A 169 3.60 -8.69 -11.43
N CYS A 170 3.64 -9.63 -12.40
CA CYS A 170 2.67 -10.73 -12.52
C CYS A 170 2.46 -11.51 -11.22
N GLY A 171 3.47 -11.56 -10.34
CA GLY A 171 3.34 -12.20 -9.03
C GLY A 171 2.39 -11.47 -8.06
N ASN A 172 2.00 -10.22 -8.32
CA ASN A 172 1.07 -9.44 -7.48
C ASN A 172 -0.41 -9.72 -7.81
N VAL A 173 -0.70 -10.89 -8.38
CA VAL A 173 -2.01 -11.27 -8.93
C VAL A 173 -3.14 -11.22 -7.91
N GLU A 174 -2.90 -11.54 -6.63
CA GLU A 174 -3.97 -11.55 -5.62
C GLU A 174 -4.53 -10.15 -5.33
N LEU A 175 -3.67 -9.12 -5.30
CA LEU A 175 -4.12 -7.73 -5.18
C LEU A 175 -4.82 -7.23 -6.46
N CYS A 176 -4.36 -7.70 -7.63
CA CYS A 176 -5.05 -7.41 -8.90
C CYS A 176 -6.46 -8.01 -8.89
N ARG A 177 -6.60 -9.28 -8.47
CA ARG A 177 -7.89 -9.97 -8.33
C ARG A 177 -8.82 -9.29 -7.34
N LEU A 178 -8.29 -8.82 -6.21
CA LEU A 178 -9.08 -8.03 -5.25
C LEU A 178 -9.66 -6.80 -5.94
N THR A 179 -8.84 -6.06 -6.69
CA THR A 179 -9.26 -4.86 -7.42
C THR A 179 -10.27 -5.19 -8.52
N GLU A 180 -10.03 -6.23 -9.31
CA GLU A 180 -10.97 -6.76 -10.32
C GLU A 180 -12.35 -7.06 -9.73
N GLN A 181 -12.40 -7.58 -8.50
CA GLN A 181 -13.64 -7.83 -7.80
C GLN A 181 -14.28 -6.53 -7.30
N VAL A 182 -13.61 -5.80 -6.41
CA VAL A 182 -14.26 -4.74 -5.63
C VAL A 182 -14.45 -3.42 -6.39
N VAL A 183 -13.66 -3.19 -7.45
CA VAL A 183 -13.79 -2.00 -8.30
C VAL A 183 -14.58 -2.31 -9.57
N PHE A 184 -14.28 -3.42 -10.22
CA PHE A 184 -14.76 -3.69 -11.58
C PHE A 184 -15.90 -4.72 -11.65
N SER A 185 -16.35 -5.29 -10.53
CA SER A 185 -17.39 -6.34 -10.56
C SER A 185 -18.50 -6.12 -9.54
N ASP A 186 -18.16 -6.06 -8.26
CA ASP A 186 -19.13 -6.11 -7.17
C ASP A 186 -20.17 -4.98 -7.22
N PRO A 187 -19.83 -3.70 -7.52
CA PRO A 187 -20.84 -2.65 -7.64
C PRO A 187 -21.93 -2.89 -8.70
N TYR A 188 -21.66 -3.77 -9.69
CA TYR A 188 -22.51 -3.98 -10.87
C TYR A 188 -23.32 -5.29 -10.79
N LYS A 189 -23.35 -5.94 -9.63
CA LYS A 189 -24.14 -7.15 -9.34
C LYS A 189 -24.61 -7.14 -7.88
N VAL A 190 -25.47 -8.09 -7.52
CA VAL A 190 -25.75 -8.36 -6.11
C VAL A 190 -24.52 -9.00 -5.47
N SER A 191 -24.03 -8.42 -4.37
CA SER A 191 -22.88 -8.90 -3.60
C SER A 191 -23.14 -8.68 -2.12
N GLU A 192 -22.79 -9.65 -1.29
CA GLU A 192 -22.88 -9.55 0.17
C GLU A 192 -21.92 -8.50 0.75
N TYR A 193 -20.87 -8.12 0.00
CA TYR A 193 -19.86 -7.15 0.43
C TYR A 193 -20.26 -5.70 0.12
N ASN A 194 -21.23 -5.49 -0.76
CA ASN A 194 -21.67 -4.14 -1.08
C ASN A 194 -22.43 -3.54 0.09
N ARG A 195 -22.18 -2.27 0.35
CA ARG A 195 -22.91 -1.49 1.35
C ARG A 195 -23.11 -0.06 0.87
N TRP A 196 -24.23 0.52 1.26
CA TRP A 196 -24.59 1.91 0.99
C TRP A 196 -25.48 2.43 2.13
N THR A 197 -25.78 3.72 2.13
CA THR A 197 -26.68 4.34 3.11
C THR A 197 -28.13 3.95 2.80
N SER A 198 -28.58 2.82 3.34
CA SER A 198 -29.94 2.29 3.16
C SER A 198 -30.91 2.92 4.18
N PRO A 199 -32.19 3.17 3.82
CA PRO A 199 -32.82 2.86 2.53
C PRO A 199 -32.60 3.93 1.44
N TYR A 200 -31.93 5.04 1.77
CA TYR A 200 -31.88 6.24 0.93
C TYR A 200 -31.26 6.03 -0.45
N LEU A 201 -30.30 5.10 -0.59
CA LEU A 201 -29.59 4.81 -1.85
C LEU A 201 -29.94 3.46 -2.46
N ASP A 202 -31.01 2.79 -2.00
CA ASP A 202 -31.35 1.44 -2.48
C ASP A 202 -31.67 1.43 -3.99
N ARG A 203 -32.38 2.47 -4.46
CA ARG A 203 -32.72 2.64 -5.88
C ARG A 203 -31.52 3.04 -6.72
N ASP A 204 -30.62 3.86 -6.19
CA ASP A 204 -29.37 4.22 -6.86
C ASP A 204 -28.49 2.99 -7.06
N ALA A 205 -28.32 2.17 -6.02
CA ALA A 205 -27.62 0.89 -6.10
C ALA A 205 -28.28 -0.09 -7.08
N GLU A 206 -29.62 -0.04 -7.24
CA GLU A 206 -30.35 -0.81 -8.26
C GLU A 206 -30.08 -0.33 -9.67
N THR A 207 -30.14 0.98 -9.86
CA THR A 207 -29.88 1.60 -11.16
C THR A 207 -28.48 1.25 -11.66
N VAL A 208 -27.45 1.31 -10.80
CA VAL A 208 -26.07 0.95 -11.16
C VAL A 208 -25.94 -0.52 -11.61
N ARG A 209 -26.58 -1.45 -10.90
CA ARG A 209 -26.50 -2.88 -11.24
C ARG A 209 -27.44 -3.30 -12.37
N GLU A 210 -28.34 -2.44 -12.83
CA GLU A 210 -29.24 -2.71 -13.97
C GLU A 210 -28.84 -1.96 -15.25
N ASP A 211 -27.96 -0.96 -15.14
CA ASP A 211 -27.46 -0.21 -16.30
C ASP A 211 -26.52 -1.04 -17.17
N ASN A 212 -27.02 -1.45 -18.34
CA ASN A 212 -26.24 -2.24 -19.31
C ASN A 212 -25.15 -1.43 -20.00
N LEU A 213 -25.34 -0.12 -20.23
CA LEU A 213 -24.30 0.71 -20.85
C LEU A 213 -23.13 0.89 -19.89
N LEU A 214 -23.42 1.20 -18.63
CA LEU A 214 -22.41 1.29 -17.58
C LEU A 214 -21.63 -0.03 -17.43
N LYS A 215 -22.30 -1.17 -17.52
CA LYS A 215 -21.67 -2.49 -17.48
C LYS A 215 -20.73 -2.76 -18.66
N ILE A 216 -21.08 -2.29 -19.86
CA ILE A 216 -20.21 -2.41 -21.03
C ILE A 216 -18.93 -1.58 -20.82
N GLU A 217 -19.08 -0.32 -20.43
CA GLU A 217 -17.95 0.59 -20.18
C GLU A 217 -17.01 0.04 -19.10
N VAL A 218 -17.54 -0.43 -17.97
CA VAL A 218 -16.69 -1.00 -16.92
C VAL A 218 -16.05 -2.32 -17.33
N ALA A 219 -16.70 -3.12 -18.19
CA ALA A 219 -16.10 -4.34 -18.73
C ALA A 219 -14.90 -4.04 -19.62
N GLU A 220 -14.95 -2.98 -20.45
CA GLU A 220 -13.81 -2.53 -21.24
C GLU A 220 -12.66 -2.03 -20.37
N LEU A 221 -12.96 -1.24 -19.34
CA LEU A 221 -11.95 -0.79 -18.37
C LEU A 221 -11.36 -1.96 -17.57
N LYS A 222 -12.16 -2.96 -17.21
CA LYS A 222 -11.71 -4.19 -16.55
C LYS A 222 -10.81 -5.01 -17.47
N SER A 223 -11.15 -5.12 -18.76
CA SER A 223 -10.31 -5.80 -19.75
C SER A 223 -8.95 -5.09 -19.88
N LYS A 224 -8.95 -3.76 -19.98
CA LYS A 224 -7.71 -2.97 -19.99
C LYS A 224 -6.91 -3.18 -18.70
N TYR A 225 -7.55 -3.14 -17.54
CA TYR A 225 -6.88 -3.41 -16.27
C TYR A 225 -6.26 -4.82 -16.27
N GLY A 226 -7.03 -5.86 -16.55
CA GLY A 226 -6.55 -7.25 -16.52
C GLY A 226 -5.42 -7.55 -17.53
N CYS A 227 -5.42 -6.90 -18.69
CA CYS A 227 -4.37 -7.07 -19.70
C CYS A 227 -3.09 -6.25 -19.45
N PHE A 228 -3.19 -5.13 -18.70
CA PHE A 228 -2.07 -4.18 -18.49
C PHE A 228 -1.71 -3.94 -17.02
N SER A 229 -2.18 -4.77 -16.08
CA SER A 229 -1.87 -4.64 -14.63
C SER A 229 -0.45 -5.04 -14.25
N PHE A 230 0.42 -5.29 -15.22
CA PHE A 230 1.77 -5.81 -15.04
C PHE A 230 2.76 -4.98 -15.86
#